data_AF-A0A6G3WZE0-F1
#
_entry.id   AF-A0A6G3WZE0-F1
#
_cell.length_a   1.000
_cell.length_b   1.000
_cell.length_c   1.000
_cell.angle_alpha   90.00
_cell.angle_beta   90.00
_cell.angle_gamma   90.00
#
_symmetry.space_group_name_H-M   'P 1'
#
loop_
_entity.id
_entity.type
_entity.pdbx_description
1 polymer ?
#
loop_
_entity_poly.entity_id
_entity_poly.type
_entity_poly.pdbx_seq_one_letter_code
_entity_poly.pdbx_strand_id
1 'polypeptide(L)' 'FPDAPPRQVRARVFRYRFTGLRELRATGCWWHRTYVREFLRPLSRPLPPEREGGERGRGTR' A
#
# COMPACT_ATOMS: atom_id res chain seq x y z
N PHE A 1 -1.86 -2.45 -10.44
CA PHE A 1 -1.36 -1.18 -11.01
C PHE A 1 -0.55 -1.54 -12.23
N PRO A 2 -1.22 -1.72 -13.39
CA PRO A 2 -0.63 -2.45 -14.50
C PRO A 2 0.65 -1.79 -15.05
N ASP A 3 0.73 -0.46 -15.05
CA ASP A 3 1.82 0.24 -15.77
C ASP A 3 2.96 0.75 -14.87
N ALA A 4 2.71 0.98 -13.58
CA ALA A 4 3.71 1.46 -12.63
C ALA A 4 3.32 1.14 -11.18
N PRO A 5 4.28 0.97 -10.26
CA PRO A 5 3.97 0.76 -8.85
C PRO A 5 3.27 2.00 -8.24
N PRO A 6 2.42 1.81 -7.21
CA PRO A 6 1.78 2.92 -6.52
C PRO A 6 2.82 3.82 -5.84
N ARG A 7 2.61 5.14 -5.88
CA ARG A 7 3.51 6.13 -5.26
C ARG A 7 3.53 6.03 -3.73
N GLN A 8 2.40 5.64 -3.15
CA GLN A 8 2.23 5.49 -1.71
C GLN A 8 1.43 4.22 -1.41
N VAL A 9 1.80 3.53 -0.33
CA VAL A 9 1.06 2.39 0.20
C VAL A 9 0.69 2.66 1.65
N ARG A 10 -0.53 2.31 2.04
CA ARG A 10 -0.99 2.29 3.44
C ARG A 10 -1.61 0.92 3.74
N ALA A 11 -1.58 0.52 5.00
CA ALA A 11 -2.21 -0.72 5.44
C ALA A 11 -3.11 -0.48 6.65
N ARG A 12 -4.33 -1.02 6.61
CA ARG A 12 -5.33 -0.92 7.67
C ARG A 12 -5.76 -2.32 8.10
N VAL A 13 -5.95 -2.50 9.41
CA VAL A 13 -6.43 -3.76 9.99
C VAL A 13 -7.94 -3.69 10.11
N PHE A 14 -8.60 -4.74 9.61
CA PHE A 14 -10.03 -4.96 9.79
C PHE A 14 -10.26 -6.29 10.47
N ARG A 15 -11.25 -6.34 11.37
CA ARG A 15 -11.78 -7.58 11.90
C ARG A 15 -12.91 -8.04 11.00
N TYR A 16 -12.85 -9.30 10.59
CA TYR A 16 -13.90 -9.93 9.80
C TYR A 16 -14.74 -10.85 10.69
N ARG A 17 -16.05 -10.82 10.48
CA ARG A 17 -17.00 -11.78 11.04
C ARG A 17 -17.83 -12.35 9.90
N PHE A 18 -17.84 -13.66 9.76
CA PHE A 18 -18.73 -14.30 8.79
C PHE A 18 -20.20 -14.03 9.14
N THR A 19 -21.00 -13.76 8.11
CA THR A 19 -22.45 -13.64 8.26
C THR A 19 -23.07 -15.03 8.43
N GLY A 20 -24.26 -15.07 9.03
CA GLY A 20 -25.04 -16.30 9.10
C GLY A 20 -25.77 -16.57 7.77
N LEU A 21 -26.25 -17.81 7.58
CA LEU A 21 -26.97 -18.20 6.36
C LEU A 21 -28.21 -17.33 6.07
N ARG A 22 -28.98 -16.95 7.11
CA ARG A 22 -30.15 -16.06 6.94
C ARG A 22 -29.76 -14.71 6.36
N GLU A 23 -28.70 -14.12 6.88
CA GLU A 23 -28.20 -12.82 6.47
C GLU A 23 -27.59 -12.88 5.07
N LEU A 24 -26.80 -13.92 4.77
CA LEU A 24 -26.26 -14.15 3.44
C LEU A 24 -27.38 -14.26 2.38
N ARG A 25 -28.45 -15.02 2.65
CA ARG A 25 -29.60 -15.13 1.72
C ARG A 25 -30.36 -13.83 1.54
N ALA A 26 -30.51 -13.04 2.61
CA ALA A 26 -31.26 -11.80 2.56
C ALA A 26 -30.48 -10.64 1.90
N THR A 27 -29.15 -10.60 2.06
CA THR A 27 -28.32 -9.43 1.70
C THR A 27 -27.23 -9.72 0.68
N GLY A 28 -26.87 -10.99 0.48
CA GLY A 28 -25.69 -11.38 -0.31
C GLY A 28 -24.35 -11.10 0.38
N CYS A 29 -24.35 -10.52 1.59
CA CYS A 29 -23.12 -10.23 2.32
C CYS A 29 -22.57 -11.50 2.97
N TRP A 30 -21.30 -11.83 2.68
CA TRP A 30 -20.60 -13.00 3.22
C TRP A 30 -19.87 -12.73 4.54
N TRP A 31 -19.50 -11.48 4.78
CA TRP A 31 -18.82 -11.08 6.00
C TRP A 31 -19.10 -9.61 6.33
N HIS A 32 -19.06 -9.32 7.62
CA HIS A 32 -18.94 -7.97 8.13
C HIS A 32 -17.47 -7.62 8.31
N ARG A 33 -17.11 -6.37 7.97
CA ARG A 33 -15.78 -5.81 8.23
C ARG A 33 -15.90 -4.64 9.19
N THR A 34 -15.13 -4.68 10.28
CA THR A 34 -15.02 -3.56 11.23
C THR A 34 -13.59 -3.05 11.22
N TYR A 35 -13.42 -1.74 11.03
CA TYR A 35 -12.11 -1.12 11.13
C TYR A 35 -11.58 -1.24 12.56
N VAL A 36 -10.31 -1.67 12.71
CA VAL A 36 -9.67 -1.82 14.01
C VAL A 36 -8.66 -0.71 14.23
N ARG A 37 -7.64 -0.64 13.36
CA ARG A 37 -6.56 0.35 13.46
C ARG A 37 -5.78 0.46 12.16
N GLU A 38 -4.93 1.48 12.09
CA GLU A 38 -3.90 1.57 11.07
C GLU A 38 -2.75 0.62 11.42
N PHE A 39 -2.28 -0.16 10.44
CA PHE A 39 -1.09 -0.98 10.57
C PHE A 39 0.14 -0.22 10.10
N LEU A 40 0.03 0.41 8.93
CA LEU A 40 1.08 1.16 8.30
C LEU A 40 0.50 2.47 7.78
N ARG A 41 1.07 3.58 8.26
CA ARG A 41 0.83 4.92 7.71
C ARG A 41 1.23 4.96 6.23
N PRO A 42 0.76 5.93 5.44
CA PRO A 42 1.20 6.07 4.06
C PRO A 42 2.73 6.16 3.96
N LEU A 43 3.34 5.20 3.27
CA LEU A 43 4.77 5.18 2.98
C LEU A 43 4.99 5.36 1.48
N SER A 44 5.96 6.20 1.13
CA SER A 44 6.45 6.36 -0.23
C SER A 44 7.63 5.43 -0.47
N ARG A 45 7.84 5.03 -1.73
CA ARG A 45 9.12 4.44 -2.12
C ARG A 45 10.22 5.47 -1.86
N PRO A 46 11.30 5.14 -1.13
CA PRO A 46 12.43 6.05 -1.01
C PRO A 46 12.98 6.36 -2.40
N LEU A 47 13.35 7.62 -2.63
CA LEU A 47 14.16 7.96 -3.80
C LEU A 47 15.41 7.07 -3.75
N PRO A 48 15.84 6.47 -4.87
CA PRO A 48 17.15 5.84 -4.89
C PRO A 48 18.17 6.89 -4.43
N PRO A 49 19.23 6.49 -3.70
CA PRO A 49 20.30 7.44 -3.37
C PRO A 49 20.70 8.14 -4.66
N GLU A 50 20.79 9.47 -4.63
CA GLU A 50 21.26 10.22 -5.79
C GLU A 50 22.53 9.53 -6.28
N ARG A 51 22.55 9.14 -7.56
CA ARG A 51 23.78 8.63 -8.16
C ARG A 51 24.79 9.75 -8.00
N GLU A 52 25.74 9.60 -7.08
CA GLU A 52 26.87 10.52 -6.95
C GLU A 52 27.40 10.75 -8.35
N GLY A 53 27.36 12.02 -8.76
CA GLY A 53 27.59 12.44 -10.12
C GLY A 53 28.82 11.78 -10.70
N GLY A 54 28.60 10.95 -11.71
CA GLY A 54 29.67 10.54 -12.60
C GLY A 54 30.40 11.78 -13.11
N GLU A 55 31.72 11.74 -12.99
CA GLU A 55 32.60 12.34 -13.99
C GLU A 55 32.63 13.87 -14.02
N ARG A 56 33.27 14.47 -13.00
CA ARG A 56 34.12 15.64 -13.26
C ARG A 56 35.48 15.15 -13.75
N GLY A 57 35.52 14.73 -15.01
CA GLY A 57 36.75 14.82 -15.80
C GLY A 57 37.16 16.30 -15.89
N ARG A 58 38.03 16.75 -14.98
CA ARG A 58 38.82 17.98 -15.18
C ARG A 58 40.23 17.55 -15.57
N GLY A 59 40.37 17.10 -16.81
CA GLY A 59 41.59 17.35 -17.55
C GLY A 59 41.57 18.82 -17.97
N THR A 60 42.32 19.68 -17.30
CA THR A 60 42.82 20.94 -17.87
C THR A 60 44.10 21.32 -17.14
N ARG A 61 45.21 21.06 -17.84
CA ARG A 61 46.54 21.65 -17.78
C ARG A 61 47.34 21.61 -16.47
#